data_AF-A0A7X6WHR0-F1
#
_entry.id   AF-A0A7X6WHR0-F1
#
_cell.length_a   1.000
_cell.length_b   1.000
_cell.length_c   1.000
_cell.angle_alpha   90.00
_cell.angle_beta   90.00
_cell.angle_gamma   90.00
#
_symmetry.space_group_name_H-M   'P 1'
#
loop_
_entity.id
_entity.type
_entity.pdbx_description
1 polymer ?
#
loop_
_entity_poly.entity_id
_entity_poly.type
_entity_poly.pdbx_seq_one_letter_code
_entity_poly.pdbx_strand_id
1 'polypeptide(L)'
;MKKIISILLVVLLLIGCGSKTATPEATVSGFMDATKAFNFVKMIDYVHVDSEKSDELVDELEESFDTDEMELELFNYFKDNAKKIEYSIDNIVEDDDRATVSVTADYVDGSVLMGAVFEEYMGKIFELAFSGKEPSEEEISELLGTIMNEKIKEIEVEFITSTFEVELIKVNHKWLIDDVSNDLLNVMMSNFMVIIDGLEDLDDWE
;
A
#
# COMPACT_ATOMS: atom_id res chain seq x y z
N MET A 1 -38.31 -30.89 35.85
CA MET A 1 -38.04 -31.24 34.43
C MET A 1 -37.76 -29.91 33.69
N LYS A 2 -36.59 -29.27 33.61
CA LYS A 2 -35.16 -29.67 33.58
C LYS A 2 -34.93 -30.84 32.64
N LYS A 3 -34.85 -30.60 31.32
CA LYS A 3 -34.10 -31.39 30.29
C LYS A 3 -34.15 -30.80 28.86
N ILE A 4 -34.87 -29.71 28.56
CA ILE A 4 -35.03 -29.25 27.15
C ILE A 4 -34.17 -28.02 26.78
N ILE A 5 -33.54 -27.34 27.74
CA ILE A 5 -32.70 -26.15 27.46
C ILE A 5 -31.24 -26.51 27.11
N SER A 6 -30.85 -27.79 27.20
CA SER A 6 -29.44 -28.20 27.09
C SER A 6 -28.98 -28.65 25.69
N ILE A 7 -29.81 -28.55 24.65
CA ILE A 7 -29.49 -29.10 23.31
C ILE A 7 -29.30 -27.99 22.26
N LEU A 8 -29.77 -26.76 22.50
CA LEU A 8 -29.58 -25.64 21.57
C LEU A 8 -28.23 -24.91 21.73
N LEU A 9 -27.40 -25.32 22.70
CA LEU A 9 -26.13 -24.64 23.04
C LEU A 9 -24.88 -25.43 22.62
N VAL A 10 -25.03 -26.57 21.93
CA VAL A 10 -23.91 -27.46 21.54
C VAL A 10 -23.71 -27.56 20.02
N VAL A 11 -24.55 -26.93 19.20
CA VAL A 11 -24.45 -27.00 17.73
C VAL A 11 -23.83 -25.74 17.10
N LEU A 12 -23.48 -24.72 17.90
CA LEU A 12 -22.84 -23.48 17.42
C LEU A 12 -21.29 -23.52 17.41
N LEU A 13 -20.66 -24.69 17.59
CA LEU A 13 -19.20 -24.81 17.63
C LEU A 13 -18.56 -25.45 16.38
N LEU A 14 -19.29 -25.71 15.29
CA LEU A 14 -18.69 -26.34 14.10
C LEU A 14 -19.12 -25.71 12.77
N ILE A 15 -19.16 -24.37 12.72
CA ILE A 15 -18.93 -23.64 11.47
C ILE A 15 -17.62 -22.84 11.60
N GLY A 16 -16.57 -23.52 12.05
CA GLY A 16 -15.20 -23.15 11.69
C GLY A 16 -14.96 -23.67 10.29
N CYS A 17 -15.40 -22.91 9.28
CA CYS A 17 -15.12 -23.24 7.89
C CYS A 17 -13.61 -23.06 7.67
N GLY A 18 -12.84 -24.13 7.86
CA GLY A 18 -11.47 -24.28 7.38
C GLY A 18 -10.46 -23.25 7.89
N SER A 19 -10.19 -23.19 9.20
CA SER A 19 -8.91 -22.62 9.65
C SER A 19 -7.79 -23.61 9.30
N LYS A 20 -7.38 -23.62 8.03
CA LYS A 20 -5.98 -23.94 7.71
C LYS A 20 -5.17 -23.00 8.60
N THR A 21 -4.31 -23.53 9.45
CA THR A 21 -3.30 -22.71 10.13
C THR A 21 -2.64 -21.88 9.04
N ALA A 22 -2.83 -20.56 9.03
CA ALA A 22 -2.22 -19.69 8.04
C ALA A 22 -0.72 -19.92 8.16
N THR A 23 -0.06 -20.40 7.11
CA THR A 23 1.40 -20.58 7.02
C THR A 23 2.04 -19.22 6.68
N PRO A 24 3.37 -19.04 6.83
CA PRO A 24 4.02 -17.80 6.41
C PRO A 24 3.72 -17.49 4.93
N GLU A 25 3.79 -18.52 4.08
CA GLU A 25 3.43 -18.43 2.66
C GLU A 25 2.01 -17.91 2.46
N ALA A 26 1.02 -18.49 3.17
CA ALA A 26 -0.38 -18.11 3.00
C ALA A 26 -0.67 -16.70 3.52
N THR A 27 0.06 -16.24 4.56
CA THR A 27 -0.04 -14.88 5.07
C THR A 27 0.50 -13.88 4.05
N VAL A 28 1.70 -14.11 3.50
CA VAL A 28 2.29 -13.22 2.49
C VAL A 28 1.50 -13.21 1.19
N SER A 29 1.14 -14.37 0.65
CA SER A 29 0.29 -14.42 -0.56
C SER A 29 -1.07 -13.76 -0.34
N GLY A 30 -1.65 -13.93 0.85
CA GLY A 30 -2.91 -13.29 1.21
C GLY A 30 -2.82 -11.76 1.23
N PHE A 31 -1.74 -11.21 1.78
CA PHE A 31 -1.45 -9.78 1.74
C PHE A 31 -1.24 -9.30 0.31
N MET A 32 -0.37 -9.95 -0.47
CA MET A 32 -0.07 -9.57 -1.86
C MET A 32 -1.31 -9.63 -2.76
N ASP A 33 -2.18 -10.63 -2.57
CA ASP A 33 -3.46 -10.72 -3.27
C ASP A 33 -4.43 -9.59 -2.87
N ALA A 34 -4.41 -9.18 -1.60
CA ALA A 34 -5.19 -8.04 -1.13
C ALA A 34 -4.63 -6.70 -1.68
N THR A 35 -3.31 -6.57 -1.79
CA THR A 35 -2.63 -5.47 -2.49
C THR A 35 -3.03 -5.41 -3.95
N LYS A 36 -2.99 -6.53 -4.69
CA LYS A 36 -3.47 -6.62 -6.09
C LYS A 36 -4.93 -6.18 -6.24
N ALA A 37 -5.75 -6.46 -5.24
CA ALA A 37 -7.15 -6.06 -5.18
C ALA A 37 -7.37 -4.62 -4.70
N PHE A 38 -6.30 -3.93 -4.27
CA PHE A 38 -6.31 -2.62 -3.64
C PHE A 38 -7.30 -2.56 -2.46
N ASN A 39 -7.27 -3.59 -1.62
CA ASN A 39 -8.20 -3.79 -0.51
C ASN A 39 -7.49 -3.68 0.84
N PHE A 40 -7.34 -2.44 1.32
CA PHE A 40 -6.64 -2.12 2.56
C PHE A 40 -7.21 -2.84 3.79
N VAL A 41 -8.55 -2.92 3.90
CA VAL A 41 -9.23 -3.64 4.99
C VAL A 41 -8.75 -5.10 5.05
N LYS A 42 -8.65 -5.76 3.90
CA LYS A 42 -8.18 -7.14 3.83
C LYS A 42 -6.66 -7.24 4.03
N MET A 43 -5.88 -6.23 3.64
CA MET A 43 -4.43 -6.22 3.89
C MET A 43 -4.13 -6.22 5.39
N ILE A 44 -4.89 -5.42 6.16
CA ILE A 44 -4.76 -5.33 7.63
C ILE A 44 -4.98 -6.69 8.32
N ASP A 45 -5.81 -7.57 7.77
CA ASP A 45 -6.00 -8.93 8.30
C ASP A 45 -4.70 -9.76 8.36
N TYR A 46 -3.68 -9.39 7.59
CA TYR A 46 -2.40 -10.09 7.50
C TYR A 46 -1.26 -9.37 8.24
N VAL A 47 -1.47 -8.15 8.73
CA VAL A 47 -0.44 -7.36 9.40
C VAL A 47 -0.60 -7.47 10.91
N HIS A 48 0.52 -7.52 11.61
CA HIS A 48 0.56 -7.43 13.06
C HIS A 48 0.36 -5.96 13.45
N VAL A 49 -0.89 -5.58 13.67
CA VAL A 49 -1.22 -4.26 14.21
C VAL A 49 -1.36 -4.37 15.72
N ASP A 50 -0.58 -3.60 16.47
CA ASP A 50 -0.84 -3.44 17.90
C ASP A 50 -2.25 -2.85 18.04
N SER A 51 -3.10 -3.48 18.84
CA SER A 51 -4.57 -3.39 18.77
C SER A 51 -5.17 -2.00 18.96
N GLU A 52 -4.38 -1.01 19.39
CA GLU A 52 -4.80 0.39 19.50
C GLU A 52 -4.65 1.17 18.18
N LYS A 53 -3.78 0.73 17.25
CA LYS A 53 -3.48 1.46 16.00
C LYS A 53 -4.32 1.02 14.80
N SER A 54 -5.03 -0.10 14.86
CA SER A 54 -5.75 -0.65 13.69
C SER A 54 -6.97 0.17 13.31
N ASP A 55 -7.73 0.62 14.31
CA ASP A 55 -8.95 1.39 14.07
C ASP A 55 -8.58 2.81 13.62
N GLU A 56 -7.52 3.39 14.19
CA GLU A 56 -6.96 4.69 13.77
C GLU A 56 -6.40 4.64 12.34
N LEU A 57 -5.66 3.59 11.96
CA LEU A 57 -5.15 3.39 10.59
C LEU A 57 -6.26 3.21 9.55
N VAL A 58 -7.35 2.52 9.91
CA VAL A 58 -8.50 2.35 8.99
C VAL A 58 -9.25 3.66 8.84
N ASP A 59 -9.51 4.36 9.94
CA ASP A 59 -10.21 5.64 9.93
C ASP A 59 -9.39 6.72 9.19
N GLU A 60 -8.07 6.76 9.37
CA GLU A 60 -7.16 7.71 8.71
C GLU A 60 -7.01 7.41 7.21
N LEU A 61 -6.95 6.13 6.82
CA LEU A 61 -7.01 5.75 5.40
C LEU A 61 -8.36 6.14 4.80
N GLU A 62 -9.49 5.88 5.46
CA GLU A 62 -10.82 6.26 4.96
C GLU A 62 -11.03 7.78 4.87
N GLU A 63 -10.53 8.57 5.83
CA GLU A 63 -10.61 10.04 5.83
C GLU A 63 -9.64 10.68 4.83
N SER A 64 -8.44 10.11 4.63
CA SER A 64 -7.49 10.58 3.61
C SER A 64 -8.00 10.41 2.17
N PHE A 65 -9.11 9.68 1.98
CA PHE A 65 -9.78 9.49 0.71
C PHE A 65 -11.11 10.29 0.56
N ASP A 66 -11.38 11.31 1.38
CA ASP A 66 -12.46 12.31 1.16
C ASP A 66 -12.03 13.33 0.09
N THR A 67 -11.78 12.83 -1.12
CA THR A 67 -10.73 13.39 -1.97
C THR A 67 -11.22 14.30 -3.09
N ASP A 68 -10.46 15.35 -3.32
CA ASP A 68 -10.60 16.20 -4.51
C ASP A 68 -10.26 15.44 -5.82
N GLU A 69 -10.41 16.11 -6.97
CA GLU A 69 -10.25 15.45 -8.28
C GLU A 69 -8.82 14.93 -8.53
N MET A 70 -7.80 15.57 -7.94
CA MET A 70 -6.40 15.15 -8.07
C MET A 70 -6.16 13.86 -7.31
N GLU A 71 -6.58 13.82 -6.05
CA GLU A 71 -6.42 12.67 -5.18
C GLU A 71 -7.20 11.44 -5.71
N LEU A 72 -8.34 11.65 -6.37
CA LEU A 72 -9.10 10.57 -7.02
C LEU A 72 -8.37 9.94 -8.22
N GLU A 73 -7.74 10.75 -9.08
CA GLU A 73 -6.99 10.25 -10.24
C GLU A 73 -5.72 9.52 -9.80
N LEU A 74 -5.01 10.04 -8.79
CA LEU A 74 -3.84 9.38 -8.22
C LEU A 74 -4.22 8.06 -7.52
N PHE A 75 -5.33 8.03 -6.78
CA PHE A 75 -5.89 6.80 -6.22
C PHE A 75 -6.22 5.77 -7.31
N ASN A 76 -6.87 6.20 -8.40
CA ASN A 76 -7.18 5.33 -9.52
C ASN A 76 -5.92 4.80 -10.21
N TYR A 77 -4.88 5.63 -10.34
CA TYR A 77 -3.58 5.23 -10.86
C TYR A 77 -2.97 4.09 -10.05
N PHE A 78 -2.89 4.23 -8.71
CA PHE A 78 -2.37 3.17 -7.85
C PHE A 78 -3.24 1.91 -7.90
N LYS A 79 -4.56 2.07 -7.83
CA LYS A 79 -5.50 0.95 -7.91
C LYS A 79 -5.40 0.18 -9.23
N ASP A 80 -5.22 0.88 -10.35
CA ASP A 80 -5.09 0.25 -11.65
C ASP A 80 -3.73 -0.41 -11.84
N ASN A 81 -2.68 0.14 -11.26
CA ASN A 81 -1.34 -0.45 -11.26
C ASN A 81 -1.25 -1.67 -10.36
N ALA A 82 -1.90 -1.65 -9.19
CA ALA A 82 -1.90 -2.77 -8.27
C ALA A 82 -2.44 -4.07 -8.92
N LYS A 83 -3.44 -3.94 -9.81
CA LYS A 83 -3.97 -5.09 -10.59
C LYS A 83 -2.93 -5.75 -11.51
N LYS A 84 -1.87 -5.02 -11.86
CA LYS A 84 -0.80 -5.47 -12.77
C LYS A 84 0.38 -6.11 -12.02
N ILE A 85 0.39 -6.08 -10.67
CA ILE A 85 1.43 -6.72 -9.87
C ILE A 85 1.41 -8.22 -10.12
N GLU A 86 2.55 -8.82 -10.44
CA GLU A 86 2.76 -10.27 -10.43
C GLU A 86 3.85 -10.60 -9.41
N TYR A 87 3.71 -11.71 -8.68
CA TYR A 87 4.68 -12.05 -7.63
C TYR A 87 4.89 -13.57 -7.51
N SER A 88 6.06 -13.94 -7.00
CA SER A 88 6.40 -15.30 -6.57
C SER A 88 6.99 -15.29 -5.16
N ILE A 89 6.73 -16.37 -4.42
CA ILE A 89 7.44 -16.67 -3.18
C ILE A 89 8.59 -17.60 -3.53
N ASP A 90 9.81 -17.15 -3.26
CA ASP A 90 11.03 -17.83 -3.70
C ASP A 90 11.62 -18.71 -2.61
N ASN A 91 11.56 -18.25 -1.35
CA ASN A 91 12.10 -18.96 -0.20
C ASN A 91 11.35 -18.62 1.09
N ILE A 92 11.35 -19.56 2.05
CA ILE A 92 10.76 -19.38 3.37
C ILE A 92 11.73 -19.96 4.41
N VAL A 93 12.11 -19.13 5.38
CA VAL A 93 12.89 -19.56 6.55
C VAL A 93 12.03 -19.38 7.79
N GLU A 94 11.73 -20.46 8.51
CA GLU A 94 11.00 -20.41 9.79
C GLU A 94 11.96 -20.64 10.97
N ASP A 95 11.85 -19.80 12.00
CA ASP A 95 12.53 -19.92 13.28
C ASP A 95 11.53 -19.68 14.44
N ASP A 96 10.96 -20.77 14.96
CA ASP A 96 9.95 -20.80 16.04
C ASP A 96 8.71 -19.91 15.79
N ASP A 97 8.71 -18.70 16.36
CA ASP A 97 7.66 -17.69 16.23
C ASP A 97 7.98 -16.59 15.20
N ARG A 98 9.09 -16.72 14.47
CA ARG A 98 9.51 -15.83 13.37
C ARG A 98 9.62 -16.55 12.04
N ALA A 99 9.34 -15.84 10.96
CA ALA A 99 9.61 -16.35 9.62
C ALA A 99 9.99 -15.22 8.68
N THR A 100 10.91 -15.51 7.77
CA THR A 100 11.31 -14.60 6.69
C THR A 100 10.90 -15.23 5.36
N VAL A 101 10.10 -14.51 4.58
CA VAL A 101 9.62 -14.94 3.26
C VAL A 101 10.25 -14.06 2.19
N SER A 102 11.00 -14.67 1.28
CA SER A 102 11.57 -13.97 0.13
C SER A 102 10.55 -13.93 -1.01
N VAL A 103 10.26 -12.73 -1.51
CA VAL A 103 9.29 -12.44 -2.55
C VAL A 103 9.99 -11.76 -3.71
N THR A 104 9.71 -12.21 -4.93
CA THR A 104 10.01 -11.45 -6.16
C THR A 104 8.71 -10.90 -6.73
N ALA A 105 8.65 -9.60 -6.97
CA ALA A 105 7.48 -8.93 -7.53
C ALA A 105 7.86 -8.15 -8.79
N ASP A 106 7.02 -8.26 -9.82
CA ASP A 106 7.02 -7.43 -11.02
C ASP A 106 5.83 -6.48 -10.95
N TYR A 107 6.09 -5.17 -10.99
CA TYR A 107 5.07 -4.14 -10.74
C TYR A 107 5.40 -2.86 -11.51
N VAL A 108 4.41 -1.97 -11.61
CA VAL A 108 4.59 -0.69 -12.33
C VAL A 108 5.57 0.21 -11.58
N ASP A 109 6.51 0.81 -12.31
CA ASP A 109 7.38 1.84 -11.77
C ASP A 109 6.82 3.24 -12.08
N GLY A 110 6.38 3.95 -11.04
CA GLY A 110 5.87 5.31 -11.12
C GLY A 110 6.95 6.39 -11.14
N SER A 111 8.24 6.02 -11.07
CA SER A 111 9.34 6.98 -11.05
C SER A 111 9.39 7.90 -12.28
N VAL A 112 9.09 7.34 -13.46
CA VAL A 112 9.06 8.10 -14.72
C VAL A 112 7.93 9.14 -14.71
N LEU A 113 6.76 8.77 -14.17
CA LEU A 113 5.61 9.67 -14.04
C LEU A 113 5.96 10.85 -13.15
N MET A 114 6.51 10.59 -11.97
CA MET A 114 6.89 11.64 -11.03
C MET A 114 8.01 12.52 -11.56
N GLY A 115 8.99 11.96 -12.25
CA GLY A 115 10.02 12.75 -12.93
C GLY A 115 9.43 13.73 -13.93
N ALA A 116 8.45 13.29 -14.73
CA ALA A 116 7.76 14.14 -15.70
C ALA A 116 6.88 15.22 -15.04
N VAL A 117 6.19 14.89 -13.93
CA VAL A 117 5.41 15.87 -13.16
C VAL A 117 6.33 16.94 -12.58
N PHE A 118 7.44 16.54 -11.96
CA PHE A 118 8.39 17.47 -11.39
C PHE A 118 9.03 18.38 -12.44
N GLU A 119 9.45 17.83 -13.59
CA GLU A 119 10.03 18.60 -14.69
C GLU A 119 9.06 19.67 -15.20
N GLU A 120 7.80 19.30 -15.43
CA GLU A 120 6.80 20.26 -15.90
C GLU A 120 6.44 21.30 -14.83
N TYR A 121 6.33 20.88 -13.57
CA TYR A 121 6.09 21.78 -12.44
C TYR A 121 7.18 22.83 -12.32
N MET A 122 8.45 22.41 -12.32
CA MET A 122 9.59 23.33 -12.28
C MET A 122 9.59 24.29 -13.47
N GLY A 123 9.27 23.80 -14.67
CA GLY A 123 9.11 24.65 -15.85
C GLY A 123 8.10 25.78 -15.63
N LYS A 124 6.89 25.46 -15.14
CA LYS A 124 5.84 26.45 -14.89
C LYS A 124 6.18 27.39 -13.73
N ILE A 125 6.82 26.90 -12.66
CA ILE A 125 7.28 27.75 -11.55
C ILE A 125 8.33 28.76 -12.02
N PHE A 126 9.29 28.35 -12.86
CA PHE A 126 10.26 29.28 -13.43
C PHE A 126 9.59 30.36 -14.30
N GLU A 127 8.59 30.00 -15.11
CA GLU A 127 7.82 30.97 -15.90
C GLU A 127 7.08 31.99 -15.03
N LEU A 128 6.45 31.52 -13.93
CA LEU A 128 5.78 32.40 -12.96
C LEU A 128 6.77 33.35 -12.28
N ALA A 129 7.94 32.85 -11.85
CA ALA A 129 8.99 33.67 -11.26
C ALA A 129 9.49 34.76 -12.22
N PHE A 130 9.70 34.45 -13.51
CA PHE A 130 10.07 35.46 -14.51
C PHE A 130 8.96 36.50 -14.76
N SER A 131 7.70 36.14 -14.55
CA SER A 131 6.57 37.07 -14.64
C SER A 131 6.43 37.99 -13.41
N GLY A 132 7.21 37.72 -12.35
CA GLY A 132 7.12 38.44 -11.07
C GLY A 132 5.86 38.12 -10.27
N LYS A 133 5.16 37.02 -10.62
CA LYS A 133 4.00 36.51 -9.90
C LYS A 133 4.47 35.46 -8.89
N GLU A 134 4.05 35.62 -7.64
CA GLU A 134 4.18 34.61 -6.59
C GLU A 134 2.81 33.92 -6.48
N PRO A 135 2.70 32.63 -6.84
CA PRO A 135 1.42 31.91 -6.77
C PRO A 135 1.00 31.65 -5.32
N SER A 136 -0.31 31.61 -5.06
CA SER A 136 -0.82 31.15 -3.76
C SER A 136 -0.65 29.63 -3.59
N GLU A 137 -0.75 29.13 -2.36
CA GLU A 137 -0.76 27.68 -2.08
C GLU A 137 -1.86 26.94 -2.85
N GLU A 138 -3.05 27.53 -2.97
CA GLU A 138 -4.17 27.00 -3.75
C GLU A 138 -3.81 26.92 -5.25
N GLU A 139 -3.20 27.97 -5.82
CA GLU A 139 -2.75 27.97 -7.21
C GLU A 139 -1.64 26.93 -7.46
N ILE A 140 -0.77 26.68 -6.47
CA ILE A 140 0.26 25.63 -6.54
C ILE A 140 -0.37 24.24 -6.53
N SER A 141 -1.34 24.01 -5.64
CA SER A 141 -2.06 22.72 -5.55
C SER A 141 -2.82 22.43 -6.85
N GLU A 142 -3.58 23.39 -7.38
CA GLU A 142 -4.28 23.26 -8.66
C GLU A 142 -3.31 22.99 -9.83
N LEU A 143 -2.15 23.64 -9.82
CA LEU A 143 -1.11 23.45 -10.82
C LEU A 143 -0.56 22.02 -10.79
N LEU A 144 -0.19 21.53 -9.61
CA LEU A 144 0.30 20.17 -9.41
C LEU A 144 -0.76 19.14 -9.83
N GLY A 145 -2.00 19.31 -9.40
CA GLY A 145 -3.09 18.41 -9.78
C GLY A 145 -3.36 18.38 -11.28
N THR A 146 -3.28 19.54 -11.95
CA THR A 146 -3.40 19.62 -13.41
C THR A 146 -2.28 18.85 -14.11
N ILE A 147 -1.02 19.11 -13.73
CA ILE A 147 0.15 18.42 -14.32
C ILE A 147 0.07 16.92 -14.07
N MET A 148 -0.28 16.50 -12.86
CA MET A 148 -0.42 15.10 -12.47
C MET A 148 -1.44 14.40 -13.38
N ASN A 149 -2.63 14.99 -13.52
CA ASN A 149 -3.73 14.45 -14.32
C ASN A 149 -3.40 14.37 -15.81
N GLU A 150 -2.65 15.34 -16.33
CA GLU A 150 -2.15 15.32 -17.71
C GLU A 150 -1.12 14.21 -17.90
N LYS A 151 -0.10 14.13 -17.02
CA LYS A 151 0.99 13.16 -17.16
C LYS A 151 0.58 11.72 -16.96
N ILE A 152 -0.35 11.43 -16.05
CA ILE A 152 -0.91 10.07 -15.89
C ILE A 152 -1.49 9.54 -17.21
N LYS A 153 -2.08 10.43 -18.03
CA LYS A 153 -2.75 10.07 -19.29
C LYS A 153 -1.78 9.95 -20.47
N GLU A 154 -0.61 10.60 -20.38
CA GLU A 154 0.39 10.67 -21.45
C GLU A 154 1.47 9.60 -21.33
N ILE A 155 1.84 9.22 -20.12
CA ILE A 155 3.06 8.45 -19.89
C ILE A 155 2.88 6.96 -20.17
N GLU A 156 3.90 6.35 -20.77
CA GLU A 156 3.93 4.91 -20.96
C GLU A 156 4.19 4.20 -19.63
N VAL A 157 3.50 3.08 -19.41
CA VAL A 157 3.65 2.27 -18.20
C VAL A 157 4.95 1.46 -18.30
N GLU A 158 5.86 1.70 -17.37
CA GLU A 158 7.08 0.89 -17.20
C GLU A 158 6.93 -0.08 -16.03
N PHE A 159 7.67 -1.20 -16.09
CA PHE A 159 7.66 -2.24 -15.07
C PHE A 159 9.07 -2.42 -14.50
N ILE A 160 9.13 -2.75 -13.21
CA ILE A 160 10.33 -3.13 -12.51
C ILE A 160 10.10 -4.44 -11.76
N THR A 161 11.15 -5.26 -11.70
CA THR A 161 11.17 -6.47 -10.88
C THR A 161 12.09 -6.28 -9.69
N SER A 162 11.58 -6.51 -8.49
CA SER A 162 12.32 -6.40 -7.22
C SER A 162 12.19 -7.68 -6.42
N THR A 163 13.27 -8.07 -5.74
CA THR A 163 13.27 -9.18 -4.77
C THR A 163 13.54 -8.62 -3.38
N PHE A 164 12.68 -8.93 -2.42
CA PHE A 164 12.75 -8.43 -1.05
C PHE A 164 12.33 -9.50 -0.04
N GLU A 165 12.56 -9.21 1.23
CA GLU A 165 12.22 -10.09 2.35
C GLU A 165 11.03 -9.52 3.14
N VAL A 166 10.09 -10.38 3.51
CA VAL A 166 8.96 -10.05 4.36
C VAL A 166 9.13 -10.77 5.68
N GLU A 167 9.18 -10.00 6.76
CA GLU A 167 9.32 -10.53 8.12
C GLU A 167 7.95 -10.79 8.74
N LEU A 168 7.82 -11.95 9.38
CA LEU A 168 6.58 -12.38 10.02
C LEU A 168 6.81 -12.74 11.49
N ILE A 169 5.74 -12.57 12.26
CA ILE A 169 5.63 -12.96 13.66
C ILE A 169 4.41 -13.86 13.86
N LYS A 170 4.54 -14.88 14.71
CA LYS A 170 3.45 -15.78 15.09
C LYS A 170 2.80 -15.32 16.40
N VAL A 171 1.64 -14.68 16.30
CA VAL A 171 0.85 -14.22 17.45
C VAL A 171 -0.39 -15.09 17.60
N ASN A 172 -0.62 -15.66 18.78
CA ASN A 172 -1.78 -16.51 19.07
C ASN A 172 -2.00 -17.64 18.04
N HIS A 173 -0.91 -18.27 17.57
CA HIS A 173 -0.89 -19.33 16.54
C HIS A 173 -1.27 -18.87 15.12
N LYS A 174 -1.28 -17.56 14.84
CA LYS A 174 -1.48 -16.97 13.51
C LYS A 174 -0.20 -16.27 13.08
N TRP A 175 0.28 -16.57 11.87
CA TRP A 175 1.36 -15.81 11.23
C TRP A 175 0.82 -14.48 10.71
N LEU A 176 1.50 -13.40 11.04
CA LEU A 176 1.22 -12.03 10.62
C LEU A 176 2.52 -11.40 10.11
N ILE A 177 2.42 -10.48 9.16
CA ILE A 177 3.53 -9.61 8.75
C ILE A 177 3.87 -8.73 9.96
N ASP A 178 5.12 -8.78 10.42
CA ASP A 178 5.57 -8.08 11.63
C ASP A 178 5.58 -6.55 11.41
N ASP A 179 6.00 -6.12 10.22
CA ASP A 179 6.02 -4.72 9.81
C ASP A 179 5.82 -4.59 8.29
N VAL A 180 5.15 -3.51 7.86
CA VAL A 180 4.94 -3.22 6.43
C VAL A 180 6.15 -2.45 5.93
N SER A 181 7.12 -3.18 5.36
CA SER A 181 8.36 -2.59 4.86
C SER A 181 8.16 -1.63 3.69
N ASN A 182 9.12 -0.74 3.47
CA ASN A 182 9.14 0.15 2.30
C ASN A 182 9.06 -0.62 0.97
N ASP A 183 9.60 -1.82 0.88
CA ASP A 183 9.48 -2.65 -0.32
C ASP A 183 8.02 -3.06 -0.60
N LEU A 184 7.25 -3.40 0.44
CA LEU A 184 5.82 -3.69 0.31
C LEU A 184 5.02 -2.44 -0.07
N LEU A 185 5.35 -1.29 0.51
CA LEU A 185 4.74 -0.01 0.14
C LEU A 185 5.10 0.38 -1.31
N ASN A 186 6.33 0.16 -1.74
CA ASN A 186 6.79 0.42 -3.11
C ASN A 186 6.04 -0.42 -4.14
N VAL A 187 5.85 -1.71 -3.87
CA VAL A 187 5.03 -2.57 -4.74
C VAL A 187 3.58 -2.07 -4.80
N MET A 188 3.00 -1.68 -3.67
CA MET A 188 1.63 -1.18 -3.59
C MET A 188 1.45 0.17 -4.30
N MET A 189 2.39 1.09 -4.10
CA MET A 189 2.32 2.50 -4.51
C MET A 189 3.15 2.78 -5.77
N SER A 190 3.59 1.75 -6.49
CA SER A 190 4.39 1.92 -7.72
C SER A 190 5.63 2.80 -7.52
N ASN A 191 6.41 2.55 -6.45
CA ASN A 191 7.58 3.33 -6.02
C ASN A 191 7.34 4.81 -5.63
N PHE A 192 6.10 5.27 -5.47
CA PHE A 192 5.87 6.67 -5.05
C PHE A 192 6.49 7.02 -3.69
N MET A 193 6.55 6.09 -2.74
CA MET A 193 7.10 6.36 -1.40
C MET A 193 8.58 6.75 -1.44
N VAL A 194 9.41 6.05 -2.23
CA VAL A 194 10.84 6.40 -2.41
C VAL A 194 11.03 7.82 -2.95
N ILE A 195 10.06 8.33 -3.69
CA ILE A 195 10.12 9.67 -4.29
C ILE A 195 9.74 10.73 -3.26
N ILE A 196 8.76 10.45 -2.40
CA ILE A 196 8.37 11.33 -1.29
C ILE A 196 9.49 11.40 -0.26
N ASP A 197 10.05 10.26 0.17
CA ASP A 197 11.18 10.22 1.11
C ASP A 197 12.38 11.02 0.56
N GLY A 198 12.67 10.90 -0.74
CA GLY A 198 13.75 11.65 -1.39
C GLY A 198 13.51 13.16 -1.51
N LEU A 199 12.26 13.63 -1.38
CA LEU A 199 11.92 15.06 -1.32
C LEU A 199 12.03 15.59 0.11
N GLU A 200 11.64 14.83 1.13
CA GLU A 200 11.80 15.20 2.54
C GLU A 200 13.28 15.37 2.92
N ASP A 201 14.15 14.51 2.39
CA ASP A 201 15.61 14.61 2.56
C ASP A 201 16.22 15.90 1.98
N LEU A 202 15.52 16.61 1.07
CA LEU A 202 15.99 17.88 0.50
C LEU A 202 15.67 19.08 1.39
N ASP A 203 14.58 19.04 2.17
CA ASP A 203 14.18 20.10 3.09
C ASP A 203 15.11 20.19 4.32
N ASP A 204 15.76 19.07 4.69
CA ASP A 204 16.75 19.02 5.77
C ASP A 204 18.09 19.74 5.46
N TRP A 205 18.25 20.28 4.24
CA TRP A 205 19.45 20.97 3.78
C TRP A 205 19.32 22.51 3.70
N GLU A 206 18.18 23.09 4.10
CA GLU A 206 17.98 24.54 4.30
C GLU A 206 18.14 25.00 5.76
#